data_AF-A0A7C7RSF2-F1
#
_entry.id   AF-A0A7C7RSF2-F1
#
_cell.length_a   1.000
_cell.length_b   1.000
_cell.length_c   1.000
_cell.angle_alpha   90.00
_cell.angle_beta   90.00
_cell.angle_gamma   90.00
#
_symmetry.space_group_name_H-M   'P 1'
#
loop_
_entity.id
_entity.type
_entity.pdbx_description
1 polymer ?
#
loop_
_entity_poly.entity_id
_entity_poly.type
_entity_poly.pdbx_seq_one_letter_code
_entity_poly.pdbx_strand_id
1 'polypeptide(L)' 'MVDWTRSSALRQGNTTNHIRAICDGTYLALIVNGQLVAEANDGTYPSGDVGLAAGTLEPEPTEVHFDNLVVTVP' A
#
# COMPACT_ATOMS: atom_id res chain seq x y z
N MET A 1 -2.37 -13.47 -7.58
CA MET A 1 -1.29 -12.74 -6.90
C MET A 1 -0.62 -11.85 -7.93
N VAL A 2 -0.33 -10.60 -7.59
CA VAL A 2 0.44 -9.69 -8.48
C VAL A 2 1.91 -9.92 -8.22
N ASP A 3 2.70 -10.08 -9.28
CA ASP A 3 4.14 -10.25 -9.14
C ASP A 3 4.81 -8.98 -8.62
N TRP A 4 5.80 -9.14 -7.75
CA TRP A 4 6.58 -8.02 -7.28
C TRP A 4 7.32 -7.37 -8.44
N THR A 5 7.24 -6.04 -8.54
CA THR A 5 7.97 -5.28 -9.55
C THR A 5 8.44 -3.95 -8.99
N ARG A 6 9.54 -3.43 -9.56
CA ARG A 6 9.98 -2.06 -9.30
C ARG A 6 9.03 -1.09 -9.97
N SER A 7 8.71 0.01 -9.29
CA SER A 7 7.90 1.08 -9.86
C SER A 7 8.57 2.44 -9.65
N SER A 8 8.65 3.21 -10.74
CA SER A 8 9.14 4.58 -10.72
C SER A 8 8.22 5.53 -9.94
N ALA A 9 7.01 5.10 -9.60
CA ALA A 9 6.08 5.85 -8.77
C ALA A 9 6.58 5.98 -7.33
N LEU A 10 7.44 5.08 -6.86
CA LEU A 10 7.93 5.08 -5.48
C LEU A 10 9.16 5.97 -5.35
N ARG A 11 9.05 6.98 -4.49
CA ARG A 11 10.18 7.82 -4.11
C ARG A 11 11.01 7.07 -3.06
N GLN A 12 12.32 7.00 -3.28
CA GLN A 12 13.27 6.27 -2.45
C GLN A 12 14.01 7.20 -1.49
N GLY A 13 14.53 6.65 -0.38
CA GLY A 13 15.25 7.42 0.64
C GLY A 13 14.32 8.10 1.65
N ASN A 14 14.80 9.15 2.33
CA ASN A 14 14.05 9.87 3.35
C ASN A 14 13.05 10.86 2.72
N THR A 15 11.97 10.34 2.18
CA THR A 15 10.96 11.11 1.43
C THR A 15 9.57 10.49 1.61
N THR A 16 8.53 11.32 1.46
CA THR A 16 7.14 10.91 1.64
C THR A 16 6.54 10.35 0.36
N ASN A 17 5.90 9.18 0.49
CA ASN A 17 5.01 8.60 -0.52
C ASN A 17 3.57 8.75 -0.06
N HIS A 18 2.68 9.15 -0.97
CA HIS A 18 1.24 9.15 -0.72
C HIS A 18 0.64 7.83 -1.23
N ILE A 19 0.12 7.01 -0.33
CA ILE A 19 -0.39 5.67 -0.64
C ILE A 19 -1.92 5.68 -0.51
N ARG A 20 -2.61 5.10 -1.49
CA ARG A 20 -4.06 4.85 -1.44
C ARG A 20 -4.33 3.40 -1.82
N ALA A 21 -5.02 2.69 -0.93
CA ALA A 21 -5.61 1.40 -1.23
C ALA A 21 -7.10 1.60 -1.52
N ILE A 22 -7.61 0.94 -2.56
CA ILE A 22 -9.03 0.85 -2.87
C ILE A 22 -9.44 -0.60 -2.67
N CYS A 23 -10.49 -0.81 -1.88
CA CYS A 23 -11.11 -2.11 -1.66
C CYS A 23 -12.61 -1.96 -1.99
N ASP A 24 -13.00 -2.30 -3.22
CA ASP A 24 -14.37 -2.16 -3.72
C ASP A 24 -14.91 -3.53 -4.19
N GLY A 25 -15.74 -4.16 -3.35
CA GLY A 25 -16.18 -5.53 -3.57
C GLY A 25 -14.98 -6.48 -3.65
N THR A 26 -14.78 -7.12 -4.80
CA THR A 26 -13.62 -7.97 -5.05
C THR A 26 -12.42 -7.22 -5.64
N TYR A 27 -12.63 -5.98 -6.10
CA TYR A 27 -11.59 -5.20 -6.76
C TYR A 27 -10.68 -4.55 -5.72
N LEU A 28 -9.40 -4.85 -5.83
CA LEU A 28 -8.34 -4.29 -4.99
C LEU A 28 -7.38 -3.50 -5.88
N ALA A 29 -7.07 -2.26 -5.50
CA ALA A 29 -6.08 -1.45 -6.20
C ALA A 29 -5.15 -0.72 -5.23
N LEU A 30 -3.87 -0.63 -5.61
CA LEU A 30 -2.86 0.12 -4.90
C LEU A 30 -2.35 1.27 -5.78
N ILE A 31 -2.47 2.48 -5.28
CA ILE A 31 -2.02 3.71 -5.92
C ILE A 31 -0.94 4.35 -5.06
N VAL A 32 0.20 4.68 -5.66
CA VAL A 32 1.30 5.38 -5.00
C VAL A 32 1.62 6.65 -5.77
N ASN A 33 1.65 7.78 -5.07
CA ASN A 33 1.90 9.10 -5.65
C ASN A 33 1.02 9.42 -6.86
N GLY A 34 -0.23 8.94 -6.85
CA GLY A 34 -1.22 9.15 -7.92
C GLY A 34 -1.15 8.16 -9.08
N GLN A 35 -0.19 7.23 -9.09
CA GLN A 35 -0.04 6.22 -10.14
C GLN A 35 -0.51 4.84 -9.64
N LEU A 36 -1.30 4.13 -10.47
CA LEU A 36 -1.67 2.74 -10.21
C LEU A 36 -0.41 1.85 -10.28
N VAL A 37 -0.10 1.13 -9.20
CA VAL A 37 1.08 0.27 -9.13
C VAL A 37 0.74 -1.21 -9.07
N ALA A 38 -0.47 -1.57 -8.62
CA ALA A 38 -0.97 -2.95 -8.61
C ALA A 38 -2.50 -2.98 -8.54
N GLU A 39 -3.11 -4.03 -9.10
CA GLU A 39 -4.52 -4.35 -8.94
C GLU A 39 -4.76 -5.86 -8.96
N ALA A 40 -5.83 -6.31 -8.30
CA ALA A 40 -6.24 -7.70 -8.25
C ALA A 40 -7.76 -7.83 -8.07
N ASN A 41 -8.29 -9.02 -8.36
CA ASN A 41 -9.63 -9.41 -7.96
C ASN A 41 -9.54 -10.56 -6.96
N ASP A 42 -10.03 -10.34 -5.73
CA ASP A 42 -10.03 -11.32 -4.65
C ASP A 42 -11.29 -11.14 -3.78
N GLY A 43 -12.06 -12.22 -3.58
CA GLY A 43 -13.27 -12.23 -2.75
C GLY A 43 -13.14 -13.04 -1.46
N THR A 44 -11.94 -13.50 -1.13
CA THR A 44 -11.67 -14.42 -0.01
C THR A 44 -11.86 -13.71 1.34
N TYR A 45 -11.49 -12.42 1.40
CA TYR A 45 -11.53 -11.61 2.62
C TYR A 45 -12.37 -10.35 2.39
N PRO A 46 -13.71 -10.42 2.58
CA PRO A 46 -14.61 -9.31 2.29
C PRO A 46 -14.59 -8.18 3.34
N SER A 47 -13.98 -8.40 4.51
CA SER A 47 -13.93 -7.43 5.59
C SER A 47 -12.75 -7.71 6.54
N GLY A 48 -12.24 -6.66 7.19
CA GLY A 48 -11.19 -6.75 8.20
C GLY A 48 -10.82 -5.38 8.77
N ASP A 49 -9.78 -5.35 9.59
CA ASP A 49 -9.25 -4.13 10.19
C ASP A 49 -8.22 -3.44 9.28
N VAL A 50 -8.01 -2.14 9.48
CA VAL A 50 -6.91 -1.39 8.85
C VAL A 50 -5.70 -1.38 9.78
N GLY A 51 -4.55 -1.79 9.26
CA GLY A 51 -3.29 -1.83 9.99
C GLY A 51 -2.14 -1.21 9.21
N LEU A 52 -1.16 -0.66 9.95
CA LEU A 52 0.09 -0.15 9.41
C LEU A 52 1.23 -0.95 10.02
N ALA A 53 2.15 -1.40 9.17
CA ALA A 53 3.32 -2.17 9.57
C ALA A 53 4.54 -1.70 8.80
N ALA A 54 5.69 -1.74 9.47
CA ALA A 54 6.98 -1.49 8.87
C ALA A 54 7.89 -2.69 9.18
N GLY A 55 8.64 -3.12 8.17
CA GLY A 55 9.58 -4.21 8.28
C GLY A 55 10.74 -3.99 7.33
N THR A 56 11.88 -4.58 7.66
CA THR A 56 13.10 -4.54 6.86
C THR A 56 13.57 -5.96 6.58
N LEU A 57 14.16 -6.18 5.42
CA LEU A 57 14.87 -7.42 5.09
C LEU A 57 16.38 -7.29 5.40
N GLU A 58 16.84 -6.09 5.72
CA GLU A 58 18.22 -5.79 6.06
C GLU A 58 18.48 -5.99 7.56
N PRO A 59 19.74 -6.21 7.99
CA PRO A 59 20.10 -6.35 9.40
C PRO A 59 19.80 -5.09 10.23
N GLU A 60 19.97 -3.92 9.64
CA GLU A 60 19.74 -2.64 10.29
C GLU A 60 18.24 -2.36 10.47
N PRO A 61 17.82 -1.79 11.63
CA PRO A 61 16.42 -1.48 11.86
C PRO A 61 15.92 -0.41 10.88
N THR A 62 14.65 -0.52 10.51
CA THR A 62 13.94 0.51 9.75
C THR A 62 13.06 1.36 10.66
N GLU A 63 12.94 2.63 10.33
CA GLU A 63 12.01 3.56 10.94
C GLU A 63 11.10 4.13 9.84
N VAL A 64 9.79 4.04 10.04
CA VAL A 64 8.79 4.53 9.10
C VAL A 64 7.76 5.33 9.87
N HIS A 65 7.51 6.56 9.43
CA HIS A 65 6.49 7.43 10.00
C HIS A 65 5.25 7.40 9.11
N PHE A 66 4.09 7.27 9.74
CA PHE A 66 2.79 7.32 9.08
C PHE A 66 2.01 8.51 9.62
N ASP A 67 1.38 9.26 8.72
CA ASP A 67 0.56 10.42 9.06
C ASP A 67 -0.55 10.59 8.02
N ASN A 68 -1.59 11.37 8.35
CA ASN A 68 -2.74 11.68 7.50
C ASN A 68 -3.53 10.45 7.03
N LEU A 69 -3.67 9.44 7.89
CA LEU A 69 -4.51 8.26 7.61
C LEU A 69 -5.99 8.65 7.58
N VAL A 70 -6.64 8.42 6.45
CA VAL A 70 -8.10 8.53 6.29
C VAL A 70 -8.62 7.22 5.74
N VAL A 71 -9.67 6.68 6.37
CA VAL A 71 -10.37 5.47 5.93
C VAL A 71 -11.84 5.81 5.73
N THR A 72 -12.35 5.57 4.53
CA THR A 72 -13.75 5.81 4.17
C THR A 72 -14.30 4.59 3.45
N VAL A 73 -15.60 4.38 3.57
CA VAL A 73 -16.31 3.48 2.66
C VAL A 73 -16.25 4.04 1.23
N PRO A 74 -16.17 3.18 0.20
CA PRO A 74 -16.29 3.60 -1.20
C PRO A 74 -17.59 4.36 -1.50
#